data_AF-A0A091HEQ8-F1
#
_entry.id   AF-A0A091HEQ8-F1
#
_cell.length_a   1.000
_cell.length_b   1.000
_cell.length_c   1.000
_cell.angle_alpha   90.00
_cell.angle_beta   90.00
_cell.angle_gamma   90.00
#
_symmetry.space_group_name_H-M   'P 1'
#
loop_
_entity.id
_entity.type
_entity.pdbx_description
1 polymer ?
#
loop_
_entity_poly.entity_id
_entity_poly.type
_entity_poly.pdbx_seq_one_letter_code
_entity_poly.pdbx_strand_id
1 'polypeptide(L)'
;QSQPLKTEPSMLGTSASSHNSLGLNGVTGSIWDFVTGSFSPSPSPVLSSSTTPSLSSNTGGYELTRVRRELDDAKRKLKQWEESWQQVKQACDAWQKEAQEAKERANIADVDKRHALQKKEEVENKLKKLKSQLAALIFLQVIFQLQSKKCIVCQEDDRSIILNPCRHYVLCDHCAAAQEECPCC
;
A
#
# COMPACT_ATOMS: atom_id res chain seq x y z
N GLN A 1 15.37 21.28 -48.35
CA GLN A 1 15.05 19.97 -48.97
C GLN A 1 16.05 18.97 -48.40
N SER A 2 15.71 17.91 -47.66
CA SER A 2 14.45 17.47 -47.00
C SER A 2 14.79 16.30 -46.04
N GLN A 3 13.98 16.05 -44.99
CA GLN A 3 14.16 14.88 -44.08
C GLN A 3 13.74 13.54 -44.75
N PRO A 4 14.02 12.36 -44.13
CA PRO A 4 13.09 11.78 -43.13
C PRO A 4 13.81 11.09 -41.93
N LEU A 5 13.17 10.16 -41.18
CA LEU A 5 12.37 10.43 -39.96
C LEU A 5 12.11 9.10 -39.18
N LYS A 6 12.50 8.97 -37.90
CA LYS A 6 12.08 7.86 -36.99
C LYS A 6 12.33 8.22 -35.50
N THR A 7 11.34 8.70 -34.74
CA THR A 7 10.36 7.99 -33.87
C THR A 7 10.74 7.95 -32.37
N GLU A 8 10.31 9.00 -31.65
CA GLU A 8 9.61 9.07 -30.33
C GLU A 8 9.73 7.99 -29.22
N PRO A 9 9.61 8.39 -27.92
CA PRO A 9 8.34 8.89 -27.34
C PRO A 9 8.35 10.30 -26.69
N SER A 10 7.26 11.05 -26.90
CA SER A 10 6.96 12.35 -26.28
C SER A 10 6.72 12.32 -24.77
N MET A 11 7.12 13.41 -24.11
CA MET A 11 6.43 13.97 -22.95
C MET A 11 5.71 15.25 -23.40
N LEU A 12 4.45 15.12 -23.80
CA LEU A 12 3.49 16.20 -24.00
C LEU A 12 2.32 15.93 -23.04
N GLY A 13 1.70 16.90 -22.38
CA GLY A 13 1.65 18.33 -22.70
C GLY A 13 0.28 18.67 -23.25
N THR A 14 -0.68 18.93 -22.36
CA THR A 14 -2.04 19.37 -22.73
C THR A 14 -2.40 20.61 -21.93
N SER A 15 -2.49 21.75 -22.62
CA SER A 15 -2.89 23.03 -22.03
C SER A 15 -4.31 23.39 -22.45
N ALA A 16 -5.22 23.55 -21.48
CA ALA A 16 -6.44 24.38 -21.52
C ALA A 16 -7.09 24.32 -20.11
N SER A 17 -7.69 25.37 -19.54
CA SER A 17 -7.97 26.71 -20.05
C SER A 17 -7.82 27.81 -18.99
N SER A 18 -7.57 29.02 -19.49
CA SER A 18 -7.64 30.34 -18.87
C SER A 18 -8.58 30.60 -17.68
N HIS A 19 -8.19 31.64 -16.93
CA HIS A 19 -8.92 32.48 -15.96
C HIS A 19 -9.16 31.93 -14.53
N ASN A 20 -8.29 32.37 -13.61
CA ASN A 20 -8.68 33.33 -12.59
C ASN A 20 -7.42 33.96 -11.96
N SER A 21 -6.91 34.99 -12.63
CA SER A 21 -6.02 35.95 -11.96
C SER A 21 -6.84 36.71 -10.92
N LEU A 22 -6.33 36.85 -9.69
CA LEU A 22 -6.17 38.15 -9.00
C LEU A 22 -5.49 37.94 -7.64
N GLY A 23 -4.37 38.64 -7.42
CA GLY A 23 -3.95 39.09 -6.09
C GLY A 23 -3.36 38.06 -5.12
N LEU A 24 -2.09 37.71 -5.29
CA LEU A 24 -1.24 37.44 -4.13
C LEU A 24 -1.00 38.76 -3.37
N ASN A 25 -1.89 39.08 -2.42
CA ASN A 25 -1.54 39.93 -1.29
C ASN A 25 -1.41 39.02 -0.07
N GLY A 26 -0.28 39.11 0.62
CA GLY A 26 0.09 38.18 1.69
C GLY A 26 -0.89 38.25 2.85
N VAL A 27 -1.69 37.21 3.02
CA VAL A 27 -2.29 36.85 4.31
C VAL A 27 -1.61 35.57 4.80
N THR A 28 -0.61 35.74 5.68
CA THR A 28 -0.17 34.64 6.54
C THR A 28 -1.28 34.39 7.56
N GLY A 29 -2.32 33.67 7.13
CA GLY A 29 -3.45 33.26 7.94
C GLY A 29 -2.99 32.32 9.05
N SER A 30 -2.53 32.89 10.15
CA SER A 30 -2.10 32.15 11.33
C SER A 30 -3.29 31.34 11.85
N ILE A 31 -3.09 30.03 12.01
CA ILE A 31 -4.14 29.07 12.39
C ILE A 31 -4.64 29.25 13.85
N TRP A 32 -4.18 30.32 14.52
CA TRP A 32 -4.42 30.69 15.92
C TRP A 32 -5.13 32.04 16.09
N ASP A 33 -5.59 32.71 15.02
CA ASP A 33 -6.25 34.02 15.12
C ASP A 33 -7.73 33.92 15.58
N PHE A 34 -7.90 33.55 16.85
CA PHE A 34 -9.19 33.56 17.56
C PHE A 34 -9.09 34.27 18.93
N VAL A 35 -8.12 35.18 19.11
CA VAL A 35 -7.94 35.93 20.37
C VAL A 35 -7.68 37.44 20.18
N THR A 36 -8.23 38.04 19.12
CA THR A 36 -8.12 39.48 18.86
C THR A 36 -9.50 40.18 18.87
N GLY A 37 -10.20 40.05 20.00
CA GLY A 37 -11.58 40.55 20.20
C GLY A 37 -11.81 41.23 21.55
N SER A 38 -11.14 42.36 21.80
CA SER A 38 -11.59 43.45 22.69
C SER A 38 -12.01 43.12 24.14
N PHE A 39 -11.09 42.68 25.00
CA PHE A 39 -11.32 42.61 26.46
C PHE A 39 -10.73 43.81 27.23
N SER A 40 -11.40 44.95 27.12
CA SER A 40 -11.43 46.05 28.11
C SER A 40 -12.45 47.10 27.66
N PRO A 41 -13.26 47.68 28.57
CA PRO A 41 -12.74 48.27 29.80
C PRO A 41 -13.47 47.86 31.09
N SER A 42 -12.70 47.73 32.17
CA SER A 42 -13.22 47.87 33.53
C SER A 42 -12.97 49.28 34.04
N PRO A 43 -14.04 50.07 34.25
CA PRO A 43 -14.19 50.87 35.45
C PRO A 43 -15.37 50.33 36.25
N SER A 44 -15.13 49.96 37.51
CA SER A 44 -16.16 49.44 38.40
C SER A 44 -17.30 50.47 38.58
N PRO A 45 -18.58 50.07 38.45
CA PRO A 45 -19.68 50.93 38.87
C PRO A 45 -19.65 51.06 40.40
N VAL A 46 -19.46 52.29 40.89
CA VAL A 46 -19.49 52.59 42.32
C VAL A 46 -20.93 52.40 42.83
N LEU A 47 -21.09 51.65 43.93
CA LEU A 47 -22.37 51.49 44.62
C LEU A 47 -22.77 52.79 45.33
N SER A 48 -23.42 53.70 44.60
CA SER A 48 -24.14 54.83 45.19
C SER A 48 -25.53 54.38 45.62
N SER A 49 -25.68 54.13 46.92
CA SER A 49 -26.98 53.82 47.54
C SER A 49 -28.00 54.95 47.38
N SER A 50 -29.27 54.55 47.48
CA SER A 50 -30.41 55.38 47.87
C SER A 50 -30.73 56.61 47.00
N THR A 51 -31.67 56.43 46.09
CA THR A 51 -32.86 57.32 46.08
C THR A 51 -34.06 56.57 45.50
N THR A 52 -35.07 56.34 46.32
CA THR A 52 -36.41 55.94 45.84
C THR A 52 -37.11 57.16 45.24
N PRO A 53 -37.68 57.05 44.03
CA PRO A 53 -38.95 57.69 43.79
C PRO A 53 -39.98 56.76 43.13
N SER A 54 -41.14 56.69 43.77
CA SER A 54 -42.44 56.94 43.14
C SER A 54 -42.67 56.45 41.70
N LEU A 55 -43.37 55.31 41.59
CA LEU A 55 -44.38 54.99 40.57
C LEU A 55 -44.33 55.82 39.27
N SER A 56 -43.50 55.40 38.31
CA SER A 56 -43.53 55.94 36.94
C SER A 56 -43.53 54.79 35.92
N SER A 57 -44.69 54.58 35.29
CA SER A 57 -45.00 53.43 34.43
C SER A 57 -44.20 53.36 33.11
N ASN A 58 -43.46 54.42 32.75
CA ASN A 58 -42.63 54.45 31.55
C ASN A 58 -41.28 53.72 31.67
N THR A 59 -40.75 53.55 32.88
CA THR A 59 -39.39 53.00 33.08
C THR A 59 -39.35 51.49 32.89
N GLY A 60 -40.37 50.76 33.38
CA GLY A 60 -40.44 49.30 33.19
C GLY A 60 -40.60 48.87 31.72
N GLY A 61 -41.19 49.73 30.88
CA GLY A 61 -41.45 49.43 29.47
C GLY A 61 -40.19 49.31 28.60
N TYR A 62 -39.18 50.17 28.83
CA TYR A 62 -37.94 50.11 28.03
C TYR A 62 -37.04 48.94 28.47
N GLU A 63 -36.96 48.65 29.77
CA GLU A 63 -36.27 47.47 30.31
C GLU A 63 -36.85 46.18 29.73
N LEU A 64 -38.19 46.03 29.77
CA LEU A 64 -38.91 44.88 29.20
C LEU A 64 -38.65 44.75 27.68
N THR A 65 -38.59 45.87 26.96
CA THR A 65 -38.28 45.89 25.53
C THR A 65 -36.84 45.49 25.25
N ARG A 66 -35.88 45.87 26.11
CA ARG A 66 -34.47 45.46 26.00
C ARG A 66 -34.31 43.96 26.25
N VAL A 67 -34.86 43.45 27.34
CA VAL A 67 -34.82 42.00 27.68
C VAL A 67 -35.48 41.15 26.59
N ARG A 68 -36.58 41.62 25.99
CA ARG A 68 -37.21 40.92 24.85
C ARG A 68 -36.29 40.84 23.64
N ARG A 69 -35.57 41.92 23.31
CA ARG A 69 -34.56 41.93 22.24
C ARG A 69 -33.41 40.99 22.54
N GLU A 70 -32.85 41.05 23.76
CA GLU A 70 -31.77 40.15 24.21
C GLU A 70 -32.18 38.67 24.15
N LEU A 71 -33.42 38.34 24.50
CA LEU A 71 -33.98 37.00 24.38
C LEU A 71 -34.10 36.56 22.91
N ASP A 72 -34.56 37.43 22.01
CA ASP A 72 -34.67 37.12 20.59
C ASP A 72 -33.30 37.02 19.90
N ASP A 73 -32.30 37.78 20.37
CA ASP A 73 -30.89 37.64 19.99
C ASP A 73 -30.29 36.31 20.48
N ALA A 74 -30.59 35.91 21.72
CA ALA A 74 -30.19 34.61 22.26
C ALA A 74 -30.83 33.44 21.48
N LYS A 75 -32.12 33.53 21.10
CA LYS A 75 -32.79 32.55 20.22
C LYS A 75 -32.14 32.46 18.85
N ARG A 76 -31.77 33.60 18.25
CA ARG A 76 -31.06 33.62 16.95
C ARG A 76 -29.68 32.96 17.06
N LYS A 77 -28.93 33.26 18.12
CA LYS A 77 -27.66 32.59 18.42
C LYS A 77 -27.84 31.08 18.61
N LEU A 78 -28.85 30.62 19.36
CA LEU A 78 -29.13 29.19 19.54
C LEU A 78 -29.40 28.48 18.21
N LYS A 79 -30.17 29.08 17.30
CA LYS A 79 -30.37 28.53 15.94
C LYS A 79 -29.06 28.44 15.16
N GLN A 80 -28.24 29.49 15.20
CA GLN A 80 -26.93 29.49 14.53
C GLN A 80 -25.97 28.43 15.11
N TRP A 81 -26.00 28.22 16.44
CA TRP A 81 -25.22 27.15 17.10
C TRP A 81 -25.72 25.76 16.73
N GLU A 82 -27.04 25.55 16.63
CA GLU A 82 -27.65 24.30 16.15
C GLU A 82 -27.25 24.01 14.69
N GLU A 83 -27.37 25.00 13.79
CA GLU A 83 -26.96 24.89 12.38
C GLU A 83 -25.46 24.59 12.24
N SER A 84 -24.61 25.27 13.01
CA SER A 84 -23.16 25.05 13.04
C SER A 84 -22.79 23.65 13.57
N TRP A 85 -23.45 23.21 14.65
CA TRP A 85 -23.27 21.85 15.18
C TRP A 85 -23.70 20.77 14.17
N GLN A 86 -24.82 20.98 13.47
CA GLN A 86 -25.26 20.07 12.41
C GLN A 86 -24.26 19.98 11.25
N GLN A 87 -23.64 21.08 10.85
CA GLN A 87 -22.58 21.09 9.83
C GLN A 87 -21.34 20.30 10.30
N VAL A 88 -20.89 20.51 11.54
CA VAL A 88 -19.75 19.76 12.11
C VAL A 88 -20.08 18.26 12.18
N LYS A 89 -21.30 17.91 12.63
CA LYS A 89 -21.75 16.51 12.67
C LYS A 89 -21.74 15.87 11.28
N GLN A 90 -22.27 16.55 10.25
CA GLN A 90 -22.26 16.05 8.88
C GLN A 90 -20.83 15.85 8.34
N ALA A 91 -19.90 16.74 8.68
CA ALA A 91 -18.48 16.57 8.32
C ALA A 91 -17.85 15.36 9.03
N CYS A 92 -18.16 15.13 10.32
CA CYS A 92 -17.73 13.93 11.03
C CYS A 92 -18.31 12.64 10.41
N ASP A 93 -19.61 12.61 10.11
CA ASP A 93 -20.28 11.46 9.48
C ASP A 93 -19.67 11.17 8.08
N ALA A 94 -19.35 12.21 7.31
CA ALA A 94 -18.69 12.09 6.01
C ALA A 94 -17.27 11.52 6.12
N TRP A 95 -16.41 12.09 6.97
CA TRP A 95 -15.05 11.59 7.18
C TRP A 95 -15.03 10.18 7.79
N GLN A 96 -15.98 9.84 8.66
CA GLN A 96 -16.13 8.48 9.18
C GLN A 96 -16.45 7.48 8.05
N LYS A 97 -17.33 7.86 7.10
CA LYS A 97 -17.62 7.06 5.91
C LYS A 97 -16.40 6.92 5.02
N GLU A 98 -15.70 8.00 4.72
CA GLU A 98 -14.47 7.98 3.89
C GLU A 98 -13.36 7.12 4.51
N ALA A 99 -13.17 7.19 5.83
CA ALA A 99 -12.21 6.35 6.56
C ALA A 99 -12.59 4.86 6.51
N GLN A 100 -13.89 4.54 6.65
CA GLN A 100 -14.37 3.16 6.55
C GLN A 100 -14.27 2.61 5.11
N GLU A 101 -14.54 3.43 4.10
CA GLU A 101 -14.31 3.06 2.70
C GLU A 101 -12.80 2.88 2.40
N ALA A 102 -11.93 3.75 2.93
CA ALA A 102 -10.48 3.62 2.77
C ALA A 102 -9.96 2.33 3.43
N LYS A 103 -10.48 1.97 4.61
CA LYS A 103 -10.21 0.69 5.28
C LYS A 103 -10.64 -0.49 4.42
N GLU A 104 -11.82 -0.45 3.80
CA GLU A 104 -12.28 -1.55 2.96
C GLU A 104 -11.48 -1.67 1.65
N ARG A 105 -11.11 -0.54 1.03
CA ARG A 105 -10.18 -0.53 -0.11
C ARG A 105 -8.82 -1.15 0.25
N ALA A 106 -8.31 -0.92 1.46
CA ALA A 106 -7.10 -1.57 1.96
C ALA A 106 -7.30 -3.08 2.17
N ASN A 107 -8.43 -3.52 2.77
CA ASN A 107 -8.76 -4.93 2.94
C ASN A 107 -8.76 -5.68 1.60
N ILE A 108 -9.39 -5.10 0.57
CA ILE A 108 -9.45 -5.68 -0.79
C ILE A 108 -8.04 -5.81 -1.38
N ALA A 109 -7.21 -4.77 -1.28
CA ALA A 109 -5.82 -4.81 -1.74
C ALA A 109 -4.98 -5.89 -1.02
N ASP A 110 -5.23 -6.12 0.28
CA ASP A 110 -4.59 -7.19 1.04
C ASP A 110 -5.13 -8.60 0.70
N VAL A 111 -6.38 -8.73 0.26
CA VAL A 111 -6.91 -9.99 -0.34
C VAL A 111 -6.17 -10.28 -1.64
N ASP A 112 -6.11 -9.32 -2.56
CA ASP A 112 -5.49 -9.47 -3.88
C ASP A 112 -3.99 -9.79 -3.76
N LYS A 113 -3.28 -9.09 -2.87
CA LYS A 113 -1.88 -9.36 -2.54
C LYS A 113 -1.67 -10.79 -2.03
N ARG A 114 -2.52 -11.28 -1.13
CA ARG A 114 -2.42 -12.67 -0.62
C ARG A 114 -2.66 -13.69 -1.73
N HIS A 115 -3.65 -13.47 -2.59
CA HIS A 115 -3.93 -14.34 -3.73
C HIS A 115 -2.78 -14.35 -4.75
N ALA A 116 -2.16 -13.20 -5.02
CA ALA A 116 -0.96 -13.11 -5.86
C ALA A 116 0.24 -13.86 -5.25
N LEU A 117 0.44 -13.76 -3.92
CA LEU A 117 1.48 -14.52 -3.20
C LEU A 117 1.25 -16.03 -3.25
N GLN A 118 0.01 -16.51 -3.11
CA GLN A 118 -0.32 -17.94 -3.24
C GLN A 118 0.00 -18.47 -4.63
N LYS A 119 -0.36 -17.74 -5.69
CA LYS A 119 -0.01 -18.10 -7.08
C LYS A 119 1.50 -18.12 -7.32
N LYS A 120 2.23 -17.16 -6.75
CA LYS A 120 3.69 -17.15 -6.78
C LYS A 120 4.27 -18.40 -6.12
N GLU A 121 3.82 -18.74 -4.91
CA GLU A 121 4.29 -19.90 -4.17
C GLU A 121 4.00 -21.22 -4.91
N GLU A 122 2.83 -21.36 -5.52
CA GLU A 122 2.48 -22.53 -6.32
C GLU A 122 3.47 -22.74 -7.50
N VAL A 123 3.80 -21.66 -8.21
CA VAL A 123 4.78 -21.69 -9.32
C VAL A 123 6.19 -21.95 -8.81
N GLU A 124 6.61 -21.33 -7.71
CA GLU A 124 7.93 -21.58 -7.09
C GLU A 124 8.06 -23.04 -6.64
N ASN A 125 7.02 -23.65 -6.08
CA ASN A 125 7.03 -25.03 -5.64
C ASN A 125 7.05 -26.01 -6.83
N LYS A 126 6.33 -25.72 -7.93
CA LYS A 126 6.47 -26.46 -9.20
C LYS A 126 7.89 -26.36 -9.75
N LEU A 127 8.49 -25.17 -9.73
CA LEU A 127 9.86 -24.94 -10.20
C LEU A 127 10.90 -25.67 -9.33
N LYS A 128 10.75 -25.69 -8.00
CA LYS A 128 11.59 -26.50 -7.10
C LYS A 128 11.49 -27.99 -7.44
N LYS A 129 10.28 -28.52 -7.66
CA LYS A 129 10.03 -29.93 -8.03
C LYS A 129 10.65 -30.30 -9.38
N LEU A 130 10.51 -29.44 -10.40
CA LEU A 130 11.13 -29.67 -11.70
C LEU A 130 12.67 -29.63 -11.62
N LYS A 131 13.23 -28.71 -10.82
CA LYS A 131 14.69 -28.66 -10.56
C LYS A 131 15.19 -29.93 -9.87
N SER A 132 14.49 -30.45 -8.86
CA SER A 132 14.92 -31.69 -8.18
C SER A 132 14.79 -32.92 -9.08
N GLN A 133 13.74 -33.00 -9.90
CA GLN A 133 13.60 -34.05 -10.92
C GLN A 133 14.72 -34.00 -11.95
N LEU A 134 15.05 -32.81 -12.49
CA LEU A 134 16.16 -32.64 -13.42
C LEU A 134 17.50 -33.04 -12.80
N ALA A 135 17.78 -32.61 -11.56
CA ALA A 135 18.99 -32.98 -10.84
C ALA A 135 19.10 -34.50 -10.63
N ALA A 136 18.00 -35.18 -10.28
CA ALA A 136 17.96 -36.63 -10.13
C ALA A 136 18.21 -37.36 -11.47
N LEU A 137 17.62 -36.89 -12.57
CA LEU A 137 17.86 -37.46 -13.90
C LEU A 137 19.30 -37.27 -14.37
N ILE A 138 19.89 -36.09 -14.14
CA ILE A 138 21.31 -35.83 -14.44
C ILE A 138 22.21 -36.76 -13.60
N PHE A 139 21.92 -36.93 -12.31
CA PHE A 139 22.69 -37.80 -11.42
C PHE A 139 22.64 -39.27 -11.88
N LEU A 140 21.44 -39.78 -12.20
CA LEU A 140 21.28 -41.14 -12.74
C LEU A 140 21.98 -41.32 -14.09
N GLN A 141 21.91 -40.31 -14.98
CA GLN A 141 22.62 -40.33 -16.26
C GLN A 141 24.15 -40.39 -16.06
N VAL A 142 24.70 -39.62 -15.12
CA VAL A 142 26.14 -39.66 -14.80
C VAL A 142 26.55 -41.01 -14.22
N ILE A 143 25.77 -41.57 -13.30
CA ILE A 143 26.02 -42.93 -12.77
C ILE A 143 26.02 -43.97 -13.90
N PHE A 144 25.01 -43.95 -14.76
CA PHE A 144 24.93 -44.88 -15.89
C PHE A 144 26.12 -44.72 -16.86
N GLN A 145 26.55 -43.50 -17.16
CA GLN A 145 27.71 -43.23 -18.02
C GLN A 145 29.04 -43.67 -17.40
N LEU A 146 29.17 -43.64 -16.07
CA LEU A 146 30.33 -44.19 -15.38
C LEU A 146 30.30 -45.73 -15.39
N GLN A 147 29.17 -46.33 -14.96
CA GLN A 147 29.02 -47.79 -14.86
C GLN A 147 29.08 -48.50 -16.23
N SER A 148 28.57 -47.86 -17.30
CA SER A 148 28.62 -48.41 -18.67
C SER A 148 30.03 -48.51 -19.27
N LYS A 149 31.05 -47.96 -18.62
CA LYS A 149 32.46 -48.10 -19.01
C LYS A 149 33.25 -49.04 -18.11
N LYS A 150 32.80 -49.35 -16.89
CA LYS A 150 33.51 -50.21 -15.93
C LYS A 150 33.51 -51.69 -16.29
N CYS A 151 34.62 -52.37 -16.01
CA CYS A 151 34.76 -53.81 -16.10
C CYS A 151 33.65 -54.51 -15.30
N ILE A 152 32.97 -55.49 -15.89
CA ILE A 152 31.82 -56.14 -15.24
C ILE A 152 32.21 -57.03 -14.05
N VAL A 153 33.50 -57.40 -13.92
CA VAL A 153 34.02 -58.24 -12.84
C VAL A 153 34.48 -57.39 -11.65
N CYS A 154 35.49 -56.53 -11.81
CA CYS A 154 36.03 -55.74 -10.69
C CYS A 154 35.25 -54.44 -10.41
N GLN A 155 34.53 -53.88 -11.39
CA GLN A 155 33.82 -52.58 -11.32
C GLN A 155 34.70 -51.34 -11.02
N GLU A 156 36.01 -51.52 -10.78
CA GLU A 156 36.97 -50.47 -10.49
C GLU A 156 37.63 -49.91 -11.76
N ASP A 157 38.18 -50.78 -12.61
CA ASP A 157 38.83 -50.41 -13.87
C ASP A 157 37.81 -50.19 -15.00
N ASP A 158 38.18 -49.37 -15.99
CA ASP A 158 37.45 -49.28 -17.25
C ASP A 158 37.71 -50.53 -18.11
N ARG A 159 36.71 -50.91 -18.92
CA ARG A 159 36.85 -51.93 -19.97
C ARG A 159 37.93 -51.47 -20.94
N SER A 160 38.83 -52.38 -21.32
CA SER A 160 39.99 -52.06 -22.17
C SER A 160 40.25 -53.08 -23.28
N ILE A 161 39.63 -54.26 -23.24
CA ILE A 161 39.93 -55.36 -24.16
C ILE A 161 38.67 -56.00 -24.75
N ILE A 162 38.77 -56.43 -26.01
CA ILE A 162 37.75 -57.19 -26.75
C ILE A 162 38.11 -58.67 -26.65
N LEU A 163 37.24 -59.46 -26.02
CA LEU A 163 37.45 -60.91 -25.84
C LEU A 163 37.19 -61.67 -27.14
N ASN A 164 38.02 -62.65 -27.46
CA ASN A 164 37.84 -63.53 -28.64
C ASN A 164 37.45 -64.94 -28.19
N PRO A 165 36.65 -65.69 -28.97
CA PRO A 165 36.10 -65.34 -30.28
C PRO A 165 34.79 -64.52 -30.25
N CYS A 166 34.16 -64.35 -29.09
CA CYS A 166 32.82 -63.77 -28.95
C CYS A 166 32.70 -62.25 -29.23
N ARG A 167 33.83 -61.53 -29.24
CA ARG A 167 33.95 -60.08 -29.46
C ARG A 167 33.28 -59.18 -28.41
N HIS A 168 33.02 -59.70 -27.21
CA HIS A 168 32.47 -58.90 -26.10
C HIS A 168 33.52 -57.94 -25.50
N TYR A 169 33.14 -56.66 -25.32
CA TYR A 169 33.93 -55.62 -24.68
C TYR A 169 33.41 -55.36 -23.27
N VAL A 170 33.83 -56.20 -22.31
CA VAL A 170 33.24 -56.23 -20.95
C VAL A 170 34.25 -56.30 -19.81
N LEU A 171 35.53 -56.59 -20.08
CA LEU A 171 36.60 -56.70 -19.07
C LEU A 171 37.67 -55.61 -19.21
N CYS A 172 38.33 -55.30 -18.10
CA CYS A 172 39.66 -54.67 -18.10
C CYS A 172 40.76 -55.72 -18.35
N ASP A 173 41.96 -55.25 -18.67
CA ASP A 173 43.11 -56.10 -19.01
C ASP A 173 43.48 -57.10 -17.89
N HIS A 174 43.55 -56.63 -16.64
CA HIS A 174 43.82 -57.48 -15.47
C HIS A 174 42.77 -58.58 -15.26
N CYS A 175 41.48 -58.26 -15.40
CA CYS A 175 40.42 -59.26 -15.26
C CYS A 175 40.41 -60.25 -16.45
N ALA A 176 40.70 -59.79 -17.67
CA ALA A 176 40.77 -60.67 -18.84
C ALA A 176 41.94 -61.66 -18.74
N ALA A 177 43.09 -61.26 -18.20
CA ALA A 177 44.21 -62.16 -17.95
C ALA A 177 43.94 -63.22 -16.86
N ALA A 178 42.90 -63.01 -16.02
CA ALA A 178 42.53 -63.88 -14.91
C ALA A 178 41.24 -64.70 -15.16
N GLN A 179 40.71 -64.71 -16.39
CA GLN A 179 39.47 -65.42 -16.75
C GLN A 179 39.71 -66.29 -17.99
N GLU A 180 39.33 -67.57 -17.92
CA GLU A 180 39.45 -68.51 -19.05
C GLU A 180 38.28 -68.37 -20.05
N GLU A 181 37.11 -67.92 -19.60
CA GLU A 181 35.90 -67.77 -20.41
C GLU A 181 35.32 -66.34 -20.32
N CYS A 182 34.49 -65.98 -21.32
CA CYS A 182 33.83 -64.68 -21.35
C CYS A 182 32.59 -64.68 -20.44
N PRO A 183 32.44 -63.77 -19.45
CA PRO A 183 31.27 -63.77 -18.54
C PRO A 183 29.93 -63.34 -19.17
N CYS A 184 29.86 -63.29 -20.51
CA CYS A 184 28.66 -62.96 -21.29
C CYS A 184 28.34 -64.03 -22.35
N CYS A 185 29.01 -65.19 -22.28
CA CYS A 185 28.81 -66.35 -23.14
C CYS A 185 28.41 -67.56 -22.29
#